data_AF-N1REN8-F1
#
_entry.id   AF-N1REN8-F1
#
_cell.length_a   1.000
_cell.length_b   1.000
_cell.length_c   1.000
_cell.angle_alpha   90.00
_cell.angle_beta   90.00
_cell.angle_gamma   90.00
#
_symmetry.space_group_name_H-M   'P 1'
#
loop_
_entity.id
_entity.type
_entity.pdbx_description
1 polymer ?
#
loop_
_entity_poly.entity_id
_entity_poly.type
_entity_poly.pdbx_seq_one_letter_code
_entity_poly.pdbx_strand_id
1 'polypeptide(L)'
;MVVIAFTDGKSGRWRYIAQDLVGGQGLKPEAAEKAEHREKGLQKWVWHENGQDLARLVTKDVSETAPSESGFAKSLPPDGGVGLKATARFGWYPRPGADDELLFPKGAEIKEIEDVNGEWFFGAYMGTRGLFPAPYVRLEQDA
;
A
#
# COMPACT_ATOMS: atom_id res chain seq x y z
N MET A 1 -4.85 9.48 -0.64
CA MET A 1 -6.22 9.08 -0.27
C MET A 1 -7.10 10.30 -0.05
N VAL A 2 -8.18 10.45 -0.81
CA VAL A 2 -9.21 11.48 -0.67
C VAL A 2 -10.54 10.80 -0.37
N VAL A 3 -11.05 10.97 0.86
CA VAL A 3 -12.39 10.48 1.26
C VAL A 3 -13.40 11.58 0.98
N ILE A 4 -14.38 11.30 0.12
CA ILE A 4 -15.36 12.31 -0.34
C ILE A 4 -16.74 12.15 0.30
N ALA A 5 -17.07 10.96 0.84
CA ALA A 5 -18.33 10.73 1.55
C ALA A 5 -18.27 9.48 2.44
N PHE A 6 -19.20 9.41 3.39
CA PHE A 6 -19.53 8.21 4.15
C PHE A 6 -21.02 7.88 3.93
N THR A 7 -21.36 6.59 3.87
CA THR A 7 -22.75 6.12 3.82
C THR A 7 -22.99 5.05 4.86
N ASP A 8 -24.13 5.07 5.54
CA ASP A 8 -24.51 3.99 6.44
C ASP A 8 -25.06 2.81 5.64
N GLY A 9 -24.56 1.61 5.93
CA GLY A 9 -24.96 0.36 5.31
C GLY A 9 -25.46 -0.65 6.34
N LYS A 10 -26.07 -1.75 5.87
CA LYS A 10 -26.66 -2.79 6.72
C LYS A 10 -25.69 -3.44 7.71
N SER A 11 -24.38 -3.37 7.43
CA SER A 11 -23.33 -3.99 8.25
C SER A 11 -22.28 -2.99 8.75
N GLY A 12 -22.59 -1.69 8.77
CA GLY A 12 -21.68 -0.63 9.23
C GLY A 12 -21.59 0.54 8.24
N ARG A 13 -20.70 1.50 8.51
CA ARG A 13 -20.51 2.71 7.69
C ARG A 13 -19.46 2.48 6.61
N TRP A 14 -19.83 2.75 5.36
CA TRP A 14 -18.98 2.64 4.17
C TRP A 14 -18.43 4.03 3.82
N ARG A 15 -17.34 4.07 3.06
CA ARG A 15 -16.74 5.32 2.58
C ARG A 15 -16.57 5.31 1.06
N TYR A 16 -16.73 6.46 0.45
CA TYR A 16 -16.40 6.67 -0.95
C TYR A 16 -15.04 7.36 -1.04
N ILE A 17 -14.10 6.68 -1.71
CA ILE A 17 -12.74 7.19 -1.96
C ILE A 17 -12.68 7.63 -3.42
N ALA A 18 -12.29 8.88 -3.66
CA ALA A 18 -12.13 9.41 -5.02
C ALA A 18 -10.75 9.09 -5.61
N GLN A 19 -9.71 9.06 -4.78
CA GLN A 19 -8.34 8.74 -5.19
C GLN A 19 -7.57 8.17 -4.00
N ASP A 20 -6.80 7.10 -4.19
CA ASP A 20 -5.97 6.53 -3.13
C ASP A 20 -4.57 7.16 -3.09
N LEU A 21 -3.66 6.66 -2.25
CA LEU A 21 -2.24 6.98 -2.36
C LEU A 21 -1.67 6.34 -3.64
N VAL A 22 -1.20 7.17 -4.56
CA VAL A 22 -0.44 6.71 -5.74
C VAL A 22 0.77 5.94 -5.25
N GLY A 23 0.96 4.72 -5.75
CA GLY A 23 2.07 3.87 -5.33
C GLY A 23 1.84 3.04 -4.07
N GLY A 24 0.78 3.30 -3.30
CA GLY A 24 0.48 2.59 -2.05
C GLY A 24 1.42 2.90 -0.89
N GLN A 25 1.13 2.30 0.27
CA GLN A 25 1.85 2.47 1.54
C GLN A 25 3.17 1.66 1.60
N GLY A 26 3.35 0.71 0.68
CA GLY A 26 4.58 -0.06 0.49
C GLY A 26 5.69 0.71 -0.22
N LEU A 27 5.34 1.79 -0.92
CA LEU A 27 6.28 2.66 -1.61
C LEU A 27 6.95 3.61 -0.61
N LYS A 28 8.27 3.48 -0.45
CA LYS A 28 9.05 4.25 0.51
C LYS A 28 10.10 5.11 -0.18
N PRO A 29 10.23 6.40 0.18
CA PRO A 29 11.33 7.23 -0.29
C PRO A 29 12.62 6.90 0.47
N GLU A 30 13.70 6.74 -0.28
CA GLU A 30 15.08 6.61 0.21
C GLU A 30 15.96 7.70 -0.41
N ALA A 31 17.07 8.01 0.25
CA ALA A 31 18.10 8.85 -0.33
C ALA A 31 18.74 8.13 -1.52
N ALA A 32 19.06 8.86 -2.59
CA ALA A 32 19.78 8.27 -3.71
C ALA A 32 21.18 7.82 -3.27
N GLU A 33 21.59 6.63 -3.69
CA GLU A 33 22.86 6.03 -3.23
C GLU A 33 24.06 6.74 -3.85
N LYS A 34 24.00 7.01 -5.17
CA LYS A 34 25.08 7.68 -5.90
C LYS A 34 25.16 9.15 -5.49
N ALA A 35 26.38 9.65 -5.29
CA ALA A 35 26.62 11.06 -4.97
C ALA A 35 26.08 11.99 -6.07
N GLU A 36 26.31 11.67 -7.34
CA GLU A 36 25.78 12.43 -8.48
C GLU A 36 24.26 12.55 -8.47
N HIS A 37 23.55 11.49 -8.07
CA HIS A 37 22.09 11.53 -7.97
C HIS A 37 21.62 12.48 -6.86
N ARG A 38 22.32 12.48 -5.72
CA ARG A 38 22.03 13.38 -4.60
C ARG A 38 22.31 14.84 -4.95
N GLU A 39 23.41 15.11 -5.63
CA GLU A 39 23.78 16.45 -6.12
C GLU A 39 22.75 17.00 -7.12
N LYS A 40 22.18 16.12 -7.95
CA LYS A 40 21.07 16.43 -8.87
C LYS A 40 19.69 16.46 -8.20
N GLY A 41 19.61 16.36 -6.87
CA GLY A 41 18.34 16.41 -6.14
C GLY A 41 17.40 15.21 -6.35
N LEU A 42 17.91 14.10 -6.88
CA LEU A 42 17.13 12.88 -7.11
C LEU A 42 16.89 12.11 -5.79
N GLN A 43 15.77 11.40 -5.74
CA GLN A 43 15.45 10.41 -4.71
C GLN A 43 15.31 9.03 -5.35
N LYS A 44 15.50 7.99 -4.52
CA LYS A 44 15.21 6.62 -4.89
C LYS A 44 13.94 6.20 -4.15
N TRP A 45 12.89 5.82 -4.86
CA TRP A 45 11.69 5.28 -4.24
C TRP A 45 11.69 3.77 -4.43
N VAL A 46 11.45 3.02 -3.36
CA VAL A 46 11.55 1.56 -3.33
C VAL A 46 10.23 0.93 -2.90
N TRP A 47 9.92 -0.24 -3.46
CA TRP A 47 8.78 -1.06 -3.09
C TRP A 47 9.09 -2.53 -3.33
N HIS A 48 8.30 -3.40 -2.72
CA HIS A 48 8.40 -4.86 -2.88
C HIS A 48 7.22 -5.36 -3.70
N GLU A 49 7.47 -6.13 -4.76
CA GLU A 49 6.44 -6.71 -5.61
C GLU A 49 6.88 -8.09 -6.10
N ASN A 50 6.03 -9.11 -5.96
CA ASN A 50 6.28 -10.47 -6.46
C ASN A 50 7.65 -11.07 -6.04
N GLY A 51 8.08 -10.82 -4.80
CA GLY A 51 9.35 -11.32 -4.28
C GLY A 51 10.57 -10.53 -4.74
N GLN A 52 10.39 -9.39 -5.40
CA GLN A 52 11.46 -8.55 -5.92
C GLN A 52 11.41 -7.16 -5.31
N ASP A 53 12.58 -6.67 -4.88
CA ASP A 53 12.74 -5.26 -4.52
C ASP A 53 12.93 -4.44 -5.79
N LEU A 54 11.98 -3.54 -6.02
CA LEU A 54 11.98 -2.62 -7.15
C LEU A 54 12.31 -1.22 -6.64
N ALA A 55 13.01 -0.47 -7.48
CA ALA A 55 13.38 0.90 -7.19
C ALA A 55 13.15 1.78 -8.41
N ARG A 56 12.78 3.04 -8.20
CA ARG A 56 12.69 4.06 -9.25
C ARG A 56 13.35 5.35 -8.80
N LEU A 57 14.10 5.97 -9.70
CA LEU A 57 14.57 7.34 -9.50
C LEU A 57 13.41 8.31 -9.71
N VAL A 58 13.25 9.24 -8.79
CA VAL A 58 12.33 10.36 -8.89
C VAL A 58 13.06 11.66 -8.60
N THR A 59 12.53 12.79 -9.06
CA THR A 59 13.07 14.11 -8.74
C THR A 59 12.19 14.79 -7.71
N LYS A 60 12.81 15.58 -6.82
CA LYS A 60 12.06 16.48 -5.92
C LYS A 60 11.61 17.76 -6.64
N ASP A 61 12.24 18.09 -7.76
CA ASP A 61 11.86 19.23 -8.58
C ASP A 61 10.69 18.84 -9.47
N VAL A 62 9.52 19.44 -9.20
CA VAL A 62 8.27 19.18 -9.92
C VAL A 62 8.32 19.60 -11.40
N SER A 63 9.30 20.42 -11.80
CA SER A 63 9.50 20.84 -13.18
C SER A 63 10.40 19.90 -13.99
N GLU A 64 11.07 18.95 -13.32
CA GLU A 64 11.99 18.03 -13.96
C GLU A 64 11.43 16.61 -14.07
N THR A 65 12.05 15.79 -14.92
CA THR A 65 11.75 14.37 -15.03
C THR A 65 13.01 13.57 -14.69
N ALA A 66 12.88 12.61 -13.78
CA ALA A 66 14.00 11.77 -13.38
C ALA A 66 14.52 10.94 -14.58
N PRO A 67 15.84 10.76 -14.70
CA PRO A 67 16.42 10.01 -15.80
C PRO A 67 16.02 8.53 -15.74
N SER A 68 15.81 7.93 -16.91
CA SER A 68 15.63 6.48 -17.02
C SER A 68 17.01 5.81 -17.05
N GLU A 69 17.34 5.07 -15.99
CA GLU A 69 18.60 4.32 -15.86
C GLU A 69 18.34 2.80 -15.81
N SER A 70 19.29 2.01 -16.31
CA SER A 70 19.26 0.55 -16.16
C SER A 70 19.34 0.16 -14.68
N GLY A 71 18.49 -0.78 -14.25
CA GLY A 71 18.39 -1.20 -12.85
C GLY A 71 17.29 -0.49 -12.06
N PHE A 72 16.57 0.46 -12.67
CA PHE A 72 15.38 1.08 -12.07
C PHE A 72 14.11 0.73 -12.86
N ALA A 73 12.99 0.62 -12.15
CA ALA A 73 11.68 0.36 -12.70
C ALA A 73 11.14 1.56 -13.51
N LYS A 74 10.42 1.24 -14.60
CA LYS A 74 9.90 2.21 -15.58
C LYS A 74 8.56 2.83 -15.20
N SER A 75 7.82 2.23 -14.28
CA SER A 75 6.55 2.74 -13.75
C SER A 75 6.59 2.70 -12.23
N LEU A 76 5.76 3.54 -11.61
CA LEU A 76 5.43 3.41 -10.19
C LEU A 76 4.33 2.34 -10.03
N PRO A 77 4.16 1.79 -8.82
CA PRO A 77 3.00 0.98 -8.50
C PRO A 77 1.70 1.76 -8.76
N PRO A 78 0.60 1.07 -9.10
CA PRO A 78 -0.70 1.70 -9.28
C PRO A 78 -1.24 2.31 -7.97
N ASP A 79 -2.33 3.06 -8.08
CA ASP A 79 -3.04 3.60 -6.93
C ASP A 79 -3.51 2.48 -6.00
N GLY A 80 -3.16 2.60 -4.71
CA GLY A 80 -3.42 1.56 -3.71
C GLY A 80 -2.36 0.46 -3.65
N GLY A 81 -1.22 0.63 -4.32
CA GLY A 81 -0.03 -0.19 -4.14
C GLY A 81 -0.02 -1.52 -4.88
N VAL A 82 0.86 -2.40 -4.43
CA VAL A 82 1.14 -3.73 -5.00
C VAL A 82 0.76 -4.81 -3.99
N GLY A 83 0.40 -5.98 -4.48
CA GLY A 83 -0.05 -7.11 -3.67
C GLY A 83 -1.55 -7.39 -3.83
N LEU A 84 -2.03 -8.34 -3.03
CA LEU A 84 -3.42 -8.79 -3.11
C LEU A 84 -4.38 -7.72 -2.57
N LYS A 85 -5.63 -7.79 -3.02
CA LYS A 85 -6.75 -7.00 -2.49
C LYS A 85 -7.80 -7.93 -1.92
N ALA A 86 -8.49 -7.47 -0.88
CA ALA A 86 -9.53 -8.27 -0.26
C ALA A 86 -10.61 -7.40 0.37
N THR A 87 -11.82 -7.95 0.42
CA THR A 87 -12.92 -7.39 1.20
C THR A 87 -13.08 -8.17 2.51
N ALA A 88 -13.12 -7.46 3.64
CA ALA A 88 -13.31 -8.05 4.97
C ALA A 88 -14.72 -8.67 5.13
N ARG A 89 -14.79 -9.97 5.42
CA ARG A 89 -16.03 -10.70 5.74
C ARG A 89 -16.50 -10.42 7.17
N PHE A 90 -15.55 -10.17 8.06
CA PHE A 90 -15.73 -9.85 9.47
C PHE A 90 -14.83 -8.67 9.85
N GLY A 91 -15.14 -7.96 10.94
CA GLY A 91 -14.23 -6.95 11.48
C GLY A 91 -13.13 -7.60 12.32
N TRP A 92 -11.95 -6.99 12.33
CA TRP A 92 -10.85 -7.35 13.21
C TRP A 92 -10.53 -6.17 14.12
N TYR A 93 -10.58 -6.42 15.44
CA TYR A 93 -10.32 -5.42 16.48
C TYR A 93 -9.22 -5.98 17.38
N PRO A 94 -7.95 -5.58 17.16
CA PRO A 94 -6.82 -6.02 17.95
C PRO A 94 -7.01 -5.77 19.45
N ARG A 95 -6.40 -6.62 20.28
CA ARG A 95 -6.40 -6.40 21.73
C ARG A 95 -5.50 -5.22 22.09
N PRO A 96 -5.73 -4.55 23.24
CA PRO A 96 -4.79 -3.57 23.75
C PRO A 96 -3.36 -4.14 23.85
N GLY A 97 -2.38 -3.46 23.25
CA GLY A 97 -0.98 -3.88 23.21
C GLY A 97 -0.57 -4.72 21.99
N ALA A 98 -1.48 -5.04 21.07
CA ALA A 98 -1.18 -5.65 19.78
C ALA A 98 -1.00 -4.55 18.71
N ASP A 99 0.10 -3.81 18.80
CA ASP A 99 0.37 -2.63 17.95
C ASP A 99 0.78 -2.98 16.50
N ASP A 100 1.05 -4.26 16.24
CA ASP A 100 1.42 -4.82 14.94
C ASP A 100 0.22 -5.36 14.14
N GLU A 101 -0.98 -5.43 14.75
CA GLU A 101 -2.19 -5.92 14.09
C GLU A 101 -3.01 -4.80 13.42
N LEU A 102 -3.63 -5.12 12.29
CA LEU A 102 -4.41 -4.18 11.48
C LEU A 102 -5.88 -4.14 11.91
N LEU A 103 -6.32 -3.02 12.49
CA LEU A 103 -7.73 -2.81 12.82
C LEU A 103 -8.56 -2.48 11.58
N PHE A 104 -9.68 -3.17 11.36
CA PHE A 104 -10.65 -2.84 10.32
C PHE A 104 -12.08 -3.33 10.61
N PRO A 105 -13.12 -2.62 10.13
CA PRO A 105 -14.49 -3.09 10.20
C PRO A 105 -14.82 -4.14 9.14
N LYS A 106 -15.94 -4.86 9.32
CA LYS A 106 -16.52 -5.70 8.27
C LYS A 106 -16.81 -4.87 7.02
N GLY A 107 -16.51 -5.44 5.86
CA GLY A 107 -16.67 -4.78 4.55
C GLY A 107 -15.53 -3.85 4.18
N ALA A 108 -14.48 -3.74 5.00
CA ALA A 108 -13.28 -2.99 4.66
C ALA A 108 -12.60 -3.57 3.41
N GLU A 109 -12.24 -2.69 2.47
CA GLU A 109 -11.32 -2.99 1.38
C GLU A 109 -9.88 -2.86 1.90
N ILE A 110 -9.21 -3.99 2.03
CA ILE A 110 -7.83 -4.11 2.49
C ILE A 110 -6.96 -4.34 1.25
N LYS A 111 -5.84 -3.62 1.19
CA LYS A 111 -4.93 -3.60 0.04
C LYS A 111 -3.54 -4.01 0.46
N GLU A 112 -2.66 -4.15 -0.53
CA GLU A 112 -1.24 -4.43 -0.31
C GLU A 112 -1.05 -5.67 0.58
N ILE A 113 -1.90 -6.68 0.32
CA ILE A 113 -1.95 -7.88 1.13
C ILE A 113 -0.84 -8.82 0.69
N GLU A 114 -0.05 -9.24 1.67
CA GLU A 114 0.97 -10.26 1.58
C GLU A 114 0.60 -11.43 2.49
N ASP A 115 0.77 -12.66 1.98
CA ASP A 115 0.59 -13.86 2.78
C ASP A 115 1.85 -14.14 3.61
N VAL A 116 1.72 -14.15 4.93
CA VAL A 116 2.83 -14.38 5.85
C VAL A 116 3.09 -15.87 6.05
N ASN A 117 2.02 -16.67 6.23
CA ASN A 117 2.14 -18.10 6.57
C ASN A 117 0.88 -18.94 6.30
N GLY A 118 -0.08 -18.43 5.53
CA GLY A 118 -1.36 -19.07 5.21
C GLY A 118 -2.46 -18.87 6.27
N GLU A 119 -2.10 -18.47 7.48
CA GLU A 119 -3.05 -18.17 8.56
C GLU A 119 -3.20 -16.67 8.81
N TRP A 120 -2.11 -15.93 8.59
CA TRP A 120 -2.01 -14.50 8.80
C TRP A 120 -1.60 -13.79 7.51
N PHE A 121 -2.28 -12.67 7.27
CA PHE A 121 -1.96 -11.73 6.22
C PHE A 121 -1.39 -10.46 6.84
N PHE A 122 -0.49 -9.81 6.12
CA PHE A 122 -0.08 -8.43 6.38
C PHE A 122 -0.67 -7.55 5.29
N GLY A 123 -1.28 -6.42 5.64
CA GLY A 123 -1.90 -5.56 4.64
C GLY A 123 -2.06 -4.12 5.08
N ALA A 124 -2.66 -3.31 4.23
CA ALA A 124 -2.89 -1.89 4.43
C ALA A 124 -4.38 -1.56 4.45
N TYR A 125 -4.80 -0.80 5.47
CA TYR A 125 -6.14 -0.23 5.56
C TYR A 125 -6.07 1.19 6.16
N MET A 126 -6.71 2.15 5.50
CA MET A 126 -6.79 3.55 5.93
C MET A 126 -5.45 4.22 6.28
N GLY A 127 -4.36 3.85 5.61
CA GLY A 127 -3.02 4.39 5.88
C GLY A 127 -2.30 3.75 7.07
N THR A 128 -2.90 2.73 7.68
CA THR A 128 -2.25 1.85 8.65
C THR A 128 -1.90 0.52 8.00
N ARG A 129 -0.86 -0.15 8.49
CA ARG A 129 -0.45 -1.48 8.05
C ARG A 129 -0.29 -2.39 9.26
N GLY A 130 -0.59 -3.66 9.10
CA GLY A 130 -0.51 -4.62 10.19
C GLY A 130 -0.99 -6.01 9.79
N LEU A 131 -0.87 -6.91 10.76
CA LEU A 131 -1.28 -8.32 10.67
C LEU A 131 -2.77 -8.51 10.91
N PHE A 132 -3.38 -9.44 10.20
CA PHE A 132 -4.75 -9.89 10.46
C PHE A 132 -4.98 -11.33 9.99
N PRO A 133 -6.00 -12.04 10.52
CA PRO A 133 -6.21 -13.43 10.15
C PRO A 133 -6.75 -13.59 8.72
N ALA A 134 -6.11 -14.45 7.91
CA ALA A 134 -6.52 -14.72 6.54
C ALA A 134 -8.00 -15.12 6.38
N PRO A 135 -8.63 -15.91 7.27
CA PRO A 135 -10.04 -16.29 7.14
C PRO A 135 -11.04 -15.13 7.25
N TYR A 136 -10.60 -13.96 7.74
CA TYR A 136 -11.48 -12.80 7.96
C TYR A 136 -11.81 -12.04 6.69
N VAL A 137 -11.12 -12.36 5.59
CA VAL A 137 -11.26 -11.64 4.33
C VAL A 137 -11.65 -12.56 3.18
N ARG A 138 -12.15 -11.96 2.11
CA ARG A 138 -12.31 -12.59 0.80
C ARG A 138 -11.33 -11.92 -0.15
N LEU A 139 -10.31 -12.64 -0.60
CA LEU A 139 -9.44 -12.16 -1.66
C LEU A 139 -10.27 -11.85 -2.91
N GLU A 140 -9.98 -10.72 -3.52
CA GLU A 140 -10.48 -10.34 -4.83
C GLU A 140 -9.66 -11.14 -5.86
N GLN A 141 -10.33 -11.87 -6.73
CA GLN A 141 -9.66 -12.47 -7.88
C GLN A 141 -9.54 -11.36 -8.93
N ASP A 142 -8.32 -11.10 -9.39
CA ASP A 142 -8.12 -10.23 -10.56
C ASP A 142 -8.96 -10.79 -11.71
N ALA A 143 -9.90 -9.97 -12.20
CA ALA A 143 -10.80 -10.30 -13.30
C ALA A 143 -10.12 -10.15 -14.65
#